data_AF-A0A3S4W9Q2-F1
#
_entry.id   AF-A0A3S4W9Q2-F1
#
_cell.length_a   1.000
_cell.length_b   1.000
_cell.length_c   1.000
_cell.angle_alpha   90.00
_cell.angle_beta   90.00
_cell.angle_gamma   90.00
#
_symmetry.space_group_name_H-M   'P 1'
#
loop_
_entity.id
_entity.type
_entity.pdbx_description
1 polymer ?
#
loop_
_entity_poly.entity_id
_entity_poly.type
_entity_poly.pdbx_seq_one_letter_code
_entity_poly.pdbx_strand_id
1 'polypeptide(L)' 'MDTIWIKVIETGKTVEVGRSAGNGMISSGHAVQVSRPEETFGQDSGVEDSGVEDSTDDGEVEE' A
#
# COMPACT_ATOMS: atom_id res chain seq x y z
N MET A 1 -2.97 -17.72 -15.70
CA MET A 1 -4.42 -17.49 -15.51
C MET A 1 -4.64 -15.99 -15.50
N ASP A 2 -5.71 -15.51 -16.13
CA ASP A 2 -5.99 -14.08 -16.24
C ASP A 2 -6.93 -13.65 -15.10
N THR A 3 -6.41 -12.85 -14.19
CA THR A 3 -7.09 -12.41 -12.95
C THR A 3 -7.24 -10.90 -12.92
N ILE A 4 -8.21 -10.43 -12.15
CA ILE A 4 -8.43 -9.02 -11.85
C ILE A 4 -8.69 -8.85 -10.36
N TRP A 5 -8.40 -7.65 -9.86
CA TRP A 5 -8.73 -7.25 -8.50
C TRP A 5 -10.07 -6.52 -8.51
N ILE A 6 -10.95 -6.94 -7.60
CA ILE A 6 -12.27 -6.31 -7.43
C ILE A 6 -12.48 -5.96 -5.96
N LYS A 7 -13.25 -4.90 -5.72
CA LYS A 7 -13.80 -4.57 -4.40
C LYS A 7 -15.27 -4.98 -4.37
N VAL A 8 -15.62 -5.89 -3.46
CA VAL A 8 -17.00 -6.33 -3.24
C VAL A 8 -17.74 -5.25 -2.47
N ILE A 9 -18.85 -4.73 -3.03
CA ILE A 9 -19.56 -3.58 -2.45
C ILE A 9 -20.17 -3.92 -1.09
N GLU A 10 -20.71 -5.13 -0.95
CA GLU A 10 -21.36 -5.58 0.29
C GLU A 10 -20.40 -5.64 1.48
N THR A 11 -19.16 -6.09 1.26
CA THR A 11 -18.18 -6.32 2.34
C THR A 11 -17.09 -5.26 2.39
N GLY A 12 -16.93 -4.45 1.34
CA GLY A 12 -15.83 -3.52 1.16
C GLY A 12 -14.46 -4.19 0.93
N LYS A 13 -14.38 -5.53 0.88
CA LYS A 13 -13.12 -6.27 0.75
C LYS A 13 -12.63 -6.30 -0.69
N THR A 14 -11.32 -6.15 -0.84
CA THR A 14 -10.62 -6.31 -2.11
C THR A 14 -10.11 -7.74 -2.24
N VAL A 15 -10.45 -8.41 -3.34
CA VAL A 15 -10.10 -9.81 -3.60
C VAL A 15 -9.62 -10.00 -5.04
N GLU A 16 -8.72 -10.96 -5.24
CA GLU A 16 -8.29 -11.39 -6.57
C GLU A 16 -9.22 -12.51 -7.07
N VAL A 17 -9.76 -12.33 -8.28
CA VAL A 17 -10.65 -13.30 -8.91
C VAL A 17 -10.30 -13.48 -10.38
N GLY A 18 -10.72 -14.59 -10.99
CA GLY A 18 -10.60 -14.76 -12.43
C GLY A 18 -11.40 -13.70 -13.20
N ARG A 19 -10.87 -13.21 -14.33
CA ARG A 19 -11.50 -12.10 -15.10
C ARG A 19 -12.96 -12.38 -15.46
N SER A 20 -13.31 -13.62 -15.83
CA SER A 20 -14.70 -13.98 -16.16
C SER A 20 -15.64 -13.81 -14.98
N ALA A 21 -15.26 -14.26 -13.78
CA ALA A 21 -16.06 -14.13 -12.58
C ALA A 21 -16.15 -12.66 -12.12
N GLY A 22 -15.01 -11.95 -12.17
CA GLY A 22 -14.93 -10.52 -11.86
C GLY A 22 -15.86 -9.68 -12.74
N ASN A 23 -15.82 -9.89 -14.05
CA ASN A 23 -16.71 -9.18 -14.99
C ASN A 23 -18.20 -9.46 -14.73
N GLY A 24 -18.55 -10.69 -14.35
CA GLY A 24 -19.92 -11.02 -13.95
C GLY A 24 -20.38 -10.21 -12.74
N MET A 25 -19.55 -10.14 -11.69
CA MET A 25 -19.84 -9.37 -10.48
C MET A 25 -19.93 -7.86 -10.75
N ILE A 26 -19.06 -7.32 -11.59
CA ILE A 26 -19.08 -5.91 -11.99
C ILE A 26 -20.36 -5.60 -12.78
N SER A 27 -20.71 -6.44 -13.77
CA SER A 27 -21.92 -6.26 -14.58
C SER A 27 -23.21 -6.34 -13.76
N SER A 28 -23.22 -7.15 -12.70
CA SER A 28 -24.36 -7.24 -11.77
C SER A 28 -24.44 -6.11 -10.74
N GLY A 29 -23.42 -5.24 -10.66
CA GLY A 29 -23.36 -4.16 -9.69
C GLY A 29 -23.02 -4.59 -8.27
N HIS A 30 -22.47 -5.80 -8.07
CA HIS A 30 -22.03 -6.31 -6.77
C HIS A 30 -20.56 -6.01 -6.45
N ALA A 31 -19.77 -5.63 -7.46
CA ALA A 31 -18.35 -5.30 -7.29
C ALA A 31 -17.89 -4.19 -8.23
N VAL A 32 -16.76 -3.59 -7.91
CA VAL A 32 -16.05 -2.62 -8.77
C VAL A 32 -14.63 -3.10 -9.05
N GLN A 33 -14.15 -2.92 -10.27
CA GLN A 33 -12.75 -3.22 -10.61
C GLN A 33 -11.84 -2.21 -9.91
N VAL A 34 -10.77 -2.71 -9.29
CA VAL A 34 -9.76 -1.89 -8.61
C VAL A 34 -8.37 -2.29 -9.07
N SER A 35 -7.41 -1.40 -8.87
CA SER A 35 -5.99 -1.74 -9.00
C SER A 35 -5.60 -2.76 -7.93
N ARG A 36 -4.57 -3.56 -8.22
CA ARG A 36 -3.96 -4.45 -7.21
C ARG A 36 -3.64 -3.60 -5.97
N PRO A 37 -4.10 -4.00 -4.76
CA PRO A 37 -3.73 -3.29 -3.56
C PRO A 37 -2.20 -3.29 -3.48
N GLU A 38 -1.61 -2.12 -3.25
CA GLU A 38 -0.19 -2.05 -2.95
C GLU A 38 0.05 -2.94 -1.73
N GLU A 39 0.98 -3.87 -1.88
CA GLU A 39 1.39 -4.80 -0.85
C GLU A 39 2.17 -3.97 0.18
N THR A 40 1.46 -3.21 1.02
CA THR A 40 2.07 -2.53 2.17
C THR A 40 2.47 -3.61 3.16
N PHE A 41 3.59 -4.27 2.86
CA PHE A 41 4.38 -5.00 3.83
C PHE A 41 4.87 -3.98 4.87
N GLY A 42 4.21 -3.97 6.03
CA GLY A 42 4.75 -3.41 7.27
C GLY A 42 4.86 -1.89 7.35
N GLN A 43 3.74 -1.22 7.65
CA GLN A 43 3.77 0.02 8.43
C GLN A 43 3.33 -0.29 9.87
N ASP A 44 4.05 -1.21 10.53
CA ASP A 44 3.95 -1.40 11.98
C ASP A 44 5.29 -1.96 12.45
N SER A 45 6.28 -1.08 12.67
CA SER A 45 7.40 -1.25 13.61
C SER A 45 8.40 -0.10 13.44
N GLY A 46 8.58 0.69 14.50
CA GLY A 46 9.78 1.47 14.72
C GLY A 46 9.58 2.98 14.66
N VAL A 47 9.15 3.57 15.77
CA VAL A 47 9.59 4.91 16.15
C VAL A 47 11.13 4.91 16.15
N GLU A 48 11.78 5.57 15.19
CA GLU A 48 13.19 5.95 15.35
C GLU A 48 13.20 7.29 16.10
N ASP A 49 12.90 7.20 17.40
CA ASP A 49 13.38 8.14 18.39
C ASP A 49 14.89 7.88 18.53
N SER A 50 15.66 8.46 17.62
CA SER A 50 17.11 8.60 17.78
C SER A 50 17.36 10.05 18.18
N GLY A 51 17.12 10.32 19.46
CA GLY A 51 17.68 11.49 20.12
C GLY A 51 19.20 11.37 20.26
N VAL A 52 19.84 12.54 20.41
CA VAL A 52 21.21 12.82 20.92
C VAL A 52 22.35 12.48 19.93
N GLU A 53 23.32 13.36 19.60
CA GLU A 53 24.10 14.25 20.46
C GLU A 53 24.46 15.60 19.82
N ASP A 54 24.42 16.64 20.65
CA ASP A 54 25.14 17.91 20.53
C ASP A 54 26.66 17.66 20.39
N SER A 55 27.30 18.30 19.42
CA SER A 55 28.74 18.60 19.44
C SER A 55 29.03 19.75 18.47
N THR A 56 29.11 20.96 19.02
CA THR A 56 29.80 22.10 18.41
C THR A 56 31.29 21.77 18.23
N ASP A 57 31.90 22.06 17.08
CA ASP A 57 33.34 22.41 17.02
C ASP A 57 33.65 23.28 15.79
N ASP A 58 34.23 24.42 16.09
CA ASP A 58 34.65 25.53 15.23
C ASP A 58 36.09 25.28 14.75
N GLY A 59 36.37 25.44 13.46
CA GLY A 59 37.72 25.17 12.95
C GLY A 59 37.95 25.68 11.54
N GLU A 60 38.35 26.96 11.44
CA GLU A 60 38.84 27.63 10.24
C GLU A 60 40.07 26.92 9.65
N VAL A 61 40.13 26.75 8.32
CA VAL A 61 41.40 26.59 7.60
C VAL A 61 41.37 27.43 6.31
N GLU A 62 42.11 28.53 6.32
CA GLU A 62 42.52 29.29 5.14
C GLU A 62 43.88 28.75 4.66
N GLU A 63 44.05 28.55 3.36
CA GLU A 63 45.35 28.57 2.68
C GLU A 63 45.27 29.32 1.34
#